data_AF-A0A7C8ZU95-F1
#
_entry.id   AF-A0A7C8ZU95-F1
#
_cell.length_a   1.000
_cell.length_b   1.000
_cell.length_c   1.000
_cell.angle_alpha   90.00
_cell.angle_beta   90.00
_cell.angle_gamma   90.00
#
_symmetry.space_group_name_H-M   'P 1'
#
loop_
_entity.id
_entity.type
_entity.pdbx_description
1 polymer ?
#
loop_
_entity_poly.entity_id
_entity_poly.type
_entity_poly.pdbx_seq_one_letter_code
_entity_poly.pdbx_strand_id
1 'polypeptide(L)'
;MQLFHLCSTFTEFAILLICFILSRIIRIHRATGRRDFYRYEMYSLNTNSWKSVRAPWAEGRRIVFNRGCNGYVEGVYYWDCTEMLGPCDHRSLVLSFDFSNEDFKVLDPSLGDRHLRTYIGKYMDSLAYLCMPNRSAIRHLELWVMTTSDDPGIPSSWEHLFT
;
A
#
# COMPACT_ATOMS: atom_id res chain seq x y z
N MET A 1 -16.26 -2.84 29.21
CA MET A 1 -15.30 -2.68 28.11
C MET A 1 -14.98 -4.07 27.58
N GLN A 2 -15.70 -4.51 26.54
CA GLN A 2 -15.69 -5.90 26.09
C GLN A 2 -14.70 -6.04 24.92
N LEU A 3 -13.64 -6.80 25.16
CA LEU A 3 -12.67 -7.25 24.15
C LEU A 3 -13.38 -8.23 23.20
N PHE A 4 -13.52 -7.87 21.93
CA PHE A 4 -13.91 -8.83 20.89
C PHE A 4 -12.65 -9.53 20.35
N HIS A 5 -12.44 -10.76 20.81
CA HIS A 5 -11.68 -11.75 20.05
C HIS A 5 -12.53 -12.17 18.85
N LEU A 6 -12.03 -11.94 17.63
CA LEU A 6 -12.51 -12.65 16.45
C LEU A 6 -11.34 -13.44 15.87
N CYS A 7 -11.27 -14.70 16.29
CA CYS A 7 -10.48 -15.75 15.65
C CYS A 7 -11.19 -16.19 14.38
N SER A 8 -10.40 -16.49 13.35
CA SER A 8 -10.79 -16.88 12.01
C SER A 8 -11.66 -18.13 11.96
N THR A 9 -12.66 -18.12 11.08
CA THR A 9 -12.96 -19.18 10.11
C THR A 9 -13.96 -18.63 9.09
N PHE A 10 -13.54 -18.46 7.84
CA PHE A 10 -14.27 -18.88 6.63
C PHE A 10 -13.51 -18.43 5.38
N THR A 11 -13.35 -19.36 4.47
CA THR A 11 -12.65 -19.30 3.19
C THR A 11 -13.26 -18.25 2.27
N GLU A 12 -12.68 -17.04 2.25
CA GLU A 12 -12.64 -16.14 1.09
C GLU A 12 -11.63 -15.04 1.39
N PHE A 13 -10.67 -14.83 0.49
CA PHE A 13 -9.49 -13.99 0.70
C PHE A 13 -9.84 -12.49 0.76
N ALA A 14 -10.35 -12.02 1.89
CA ALA A 14 -10.35 -10.61 2.27
C ALA A 14 -9.04 -10.32 3.01
N ILE A 15 -8.16 -9.50 2.43
CA ILE A 15 -7.07 -8.89 3.19
C ILE A 15 -7.73 -7.84 4.08
N LEU A 16 -8.20 -8.26 5.26
CA LEU A 16 -8.64 -7.36 6.32
C LEU A 16 -7.38 -6.73 6.93
N LEU A 17 -6.88 -5.67 6.29
CA LEU A 17 -5.83 -4.85 6.86
C LEU A 17 -6.50 -3.75 7.69
N ILE A 18 -6.71 -4.03 8.98
CA ILE A 18 -7.31 -3.07 9.90
C ILE A 18 -6.21 -2.14 10.40
N CYS A 19 -6.17 -0.91 9.90
CA CYS A 19 -5.32 0.14 10.43
C CYS A 19 -6.07 0.86 11.55
N PHE A 20 -5.65 0.62 12.80
CA PHE A 20 -6.11 1.37 13.98
C PHE A 20 -5.20 2.58 14.21
N ILE A 21 -5.14 3.51 13.28
CA ILE A 21 -4.45 4.76 13.53
C ILE A 21 -5.35 5.87 13.00
N LEU A 22 -5.77 6.75 13.91
CA LEU A 22 -6.87 7.70 13.76
C LEU A 22 -8.25 7.02 13.86
N SER A 23 -9.31 7.77 14.17
CA SER A 23 -10.66 7.24 14.40
C SER A 23 -11.35 6.68 13.13
N ARG A 24 -10.57 6.21 12.17
CA ARG A 24 -10.96 5.85 10.82
C ARG A 24 -10.21 4.60 10.37
N ILE A 25 -10.87 3.77 9.58
CA ILE A 25 -10.30 2.53 9.05
C ILE A 25 -10.57 2.51 7.56
N ILE A 26 -9.53 2.34 6.74
CA ILE A 26 -9.69 2.09 5.31
C ILE A 26 -9.71 0.57 5.08
N ARG A 27 -10.67 0.07 4.31
CA ARG A 27 -10.69 -1.30 3.82
C ARG A 27 -10.70 -1.33 2.31
N ILE A 28 -9.93 -2.26 1.77
CA ILE A 28 -9.83 -2.51 0.34
C ILE A 28 -10.20 -3.98 0.14
N HIS A 29 -11.23 -4.25 -0.64
CA HIS A 29 -11.69 -5.60 -0.89
C HIS A 29 -12.01 -5.80 -2.36
N ARG A 30 -11.84 -7.03 -2.84
CA ARG A 30 -12.13 -7.37 -4.23
C ARG A 30 -13.62 -7.22 -4.50
N ALA A 31 -13.95 -6.55 -5.59
CA ALA A 31 -15.30 -6.56 -6.11
C ALA A 31 -15.66 -7.99 -6.55
N THR A 32 -16.85 -8.43 -6.19
CA THR A 32 -17.36 -9.76 -6.55
C THR A 32 -17.30 -9.96 -8.07
N GLY A 33 -16.74 -11.08 -8.51
CA GLY A 33 -16.70 -11.48 -9.92
C GLY A 33 -15.53 -10.96 -10.78
N ARG A 34 -14.64 -10.10 -10.26
CA ARG A 34 -13.44 -9.66 -11.01
C ARG A 34 -12.21 -9.58 -10.10
N ARG A 35 -11.12 -10.29 -10.46
CA ARG A 35 -9.89 -10.37 -9.63
C ARG A 35 -9.16 -9.03 -9.46
N ASP A 36 -9.36 -8.10 -10.38
CA ASP A 36 -8.54 -6.88 -10.50
C ASP A 36 -9.33 -5.59 -10.23
N PHE A 37 -10.57 -5.71 -9.75
CA PHE A 37 -11.38 -4.58 -9.35
C PHE A 37 -11.51 -4.56 -7.83
N TYR A 38 -11.24 -3.41 -7.22
CA TYR A 38 -11.33 -3.23 -5.77
C TYR A 38 -12.38 -2.18 -5.44
N ARG A 39 -13.03 -2.38 -4.30
CA ARG A 39 -13.86 -1.38 -3.64
C ARG A 39 -13.10 -0.86 -2.43
N TYR A 40 -13.16 0.45 -2.26
CA TYR A 40 -12.48 1.19 -1.22
C TYR A 40 -13.55 1.80 -0.32
N GLU A 41 -13.49 1.48 0.96
CA GLU A 41 -14.45 2.01 1.93
C GLU A 41 -13.72 2.46 3.17
N MET A 42 -14.14 3.61 3.70
CA MET A 42 -13.63 4.13 4.95
C MET A 42 -14.71 4.06 6.02
N TYR A 43 -14.37 3.44 7.13
CA TYR A 43 -15.16 3.48 8.34
C TYR A 43 -14.73 4.66 9.19
N SER A 44 -15.70 5.32 9.82
CA SER A 44 -15.49 6.40 10.77
C SER A 44 -16.09 6.00 12.11
N LEU A 45 -15.28 5.97 13.17
CA LEU A 45 -15.74 5.70 14.54
C LEU A 45 -16.68 6.80 15.03
N ASN A 46 -16.45 8.04 14.60
CA ASN A 46 -17.28 9.19 15.00
C ASN A 46 -18.74 9.04 14.55
N THR A 47 -18.94 8.45 13.37
CA THR A 47 -20.27 8.25 12.77
C THR A 47 -20.74 6.80 12.84
N ASN A 48 -19.87 5.90 13.33
CA ASN A 48 -20.06 4.45 13.33
C ASN A 48 -20.60 3.91 11.99
N SER A 49 -20.02 4.38 10.87
CA SER A 49 -20.53 4.07 9.54
C SER A 49 -19.42 3.88 8.53
N TRP A 50 -19.68 3.03 7.53
CA TRP A 50 -18.86 2.89 6.33
C TRP A 50 -19.33 3.89 5.29
N LYS A 51 -18.37 4.49 4.58
CA LYS A 51 -18.63 5.24 3.35
C LYS A 51 -17.74 4.74 2.22
N SER A 52 -18.27 4.79 1.01
CA SER A 52 -17.49 4.51 -0.19
C SER A 52 -16.50 5.64 -0.45
N VAL A 53 -15.27 5.27 -0.78
CA VAL A 53 -14.21 6.20 -1.18
C VAL A 53 -13.93 5.98 -2.66
N ARG A 54 -13.82 7.06 -3.43
CA ARG A 54 -13.45 6.97 -4.84
C ARG A 54 -11.95 6.79 -4.96
N ALA A 55 -11.53 5.93 -5.88
CA ALA A 55 -10.14 5.77 -6.27
C ALA A 55 -10.04 5.99 -7.79
N PRO A 56 -10.06 7.26 -8.26
CA PRO A 56 -10.18 7.57 -9.69
C PRO A 56 -9.08 6.94 -10.55
N TRP A 57 -7.87 6.89 -10.00
CA TRP A 57 -6.71 6.26 -10.65
C TRP A 57 -6.87 4.75 -10.85
N ALA A 58 -7.77 4.08 -10.12
CA ALA A 58 -7.96 2.63 -10.23
C ALA A 58 -8.87 2.22 -11.40
N GLU A 59 -9.53 3.18 -12.06
CA GLU A 59 -10.42 2.86 -13.19
C GLU A 59 -9.61 2.34 -14.39
N GLY A 60 -9.94 1.11 -14.81
CA GLY A 60 -9.30 0.46 -15.95
C GLY A 60 -7.90 -0.12 -15.68
N ARG A 61 -7.32 0.11 -14.49
CA ARG A 61 -6.03 -0.46 -14.11
C ARG A 61 -6.21 -1.78 -13.38
N ARG A 62 -5.39 -2.77 -13.73
CA ARG A 62 -5.40 -4.09 -13.10
C ARG A 62 -4.34 -4.16 -12.01
N ILE A 63 -4.75 -3.84 -10.78
CA ILE A 63 -3.82 -3.69 -9.66
C ILE A 63 -3.96 -4.86 -8.70
N VAL A 64 -2.84 -5.37 -8.19
CA VAL A 64 -2.80 -6.48 -7.25
C VAL A 64 -2.09 -5.99 -6.00
N PHE A 65 -2.79 -5.99 -4.88
CA PHE A 65 -2.20 -5.68 -3.58
C PHE A 65 -1.30 -6.84 -3.16
N ASN A 66 -0.01 -6.55 -2.99
CA ASN A 66 0.97 -7.56 -2.61
C ASN A 66 0.78 -7.93 -1.13
N ARG A 67 0.95 -9.21 -0.79
CA ARG A 67 1.01 -9.66 0.60
C ARG A 67 2.40 -9.33 1.16
N GLY A 68 2.63 -8.05 1.40
CA GLY A 68 3.91 -7.51 1.82
C GLY A 68 3.79 -6.59 3.01
N CYS A 69 4.92 -6.00 3.35
CA CYS A 69 5.00 -4.92 4.32
C CYS A 69 4.25 -3.69 3.78
N ASN A 70 3.52 -3.03 4.67
CA ASN A 70 2.76 -1.81 4.43
C ASN A 70 3.15 -0.80 5.50
N GLY A 71 3.00 0.49 5.24
CA GLY A 71 3.48 1.55 6.14
C GLY A 71 2.42 2.58 6.45
N TYR A 72 2.41 3.09 7.68
CA TYR A 72 1.69 4.31 8.02
C TYR A 72 2.69 5.37 8.48
N VAL A 73 2.71 6.50 7.78
CA VAL A 73 3.64 7.61 7.99
C VAL A 73 2.85 8.91 7.84
N GLU A 74 2.91 9.77 8.85
CA GLU A 74 2.36 11.14 8.83
C GLU A 74 0.91 11.26 8.32
N GLY A 75 0.00 10.39 8.78
CA GLY A 75 -1.40 10.47 8.34
C GLY A 75 -1.72 9.72 7.05
N VAL A 76 -0.70 9.15 6.41
CA VAL A 76 -0.81 8.48 5.12
C VAL A 76 -0.50 6.99 5.27
N TYR A 77 -1.35 6.17 4.67
CA TYR A 77 -1.10 4.73 4.58
C TYR A 77 -0.59 4.36 3.20
N TYR A 78 0.38 3.46 3.14
CA TYR A 78 1.06 3.03 1.93
C TYR A 78 0.95 1.52 1.76
N TRP A 79 0.62 1.07 0.54
CA TRP A 79 0.57 -0.34 0.14
C TRP A 79 1.50 -0.64 -1.01
N ASP A 80 2.23 -1.75 -0.90
CA ASP A 80 2.94 -2.34 -2.04
C ASP A 80 1.94 -3.01 -2.99
N CYS A 81 2.03 -2.65 -4.26
CA CYS A 81 1.10 -3.04 -5.31
C CYS A 81 1.86 -3.46 -6.58
N THR A 82 1.22 -4.32 -7.37
CA THR A 82 1.68 -4.68 -8.72
C THR A 82 0.59 -4.32 -9.73
N GLU A 83 0.94 -3.65 -10.82
CA GLU A 83 0.02 -3.35 -11.92
C GLU A 83 0.34 -4.30 -13.07
N MET A 84 -0.68 -4.99 -13.54
CA MET A 84 -0.61 -5.86 -14.69
C MET A 84 -0.84 -5.02 -15.96
N LEU A 85 0.23 -4.80 -16.72
CA LEU A 85 0.19 -4.10 -18.02
C LEU A 85 -0.12 -5.06 -19.17
N GLY A 86 0.17 -6.35 -18.98
CA GLY A 86 -0.13 -7.43 -19.93
C GLY A 86 0.01 -8.81 -19.28
N PRO A 87 -0.07 -9.90 -20.07
CA PRO A 87 0.05 -11.27 -19.55
C PRO A 87 1.41 -11.56 -18.88
N CYS A 88 2.48 -10.95 -19.40
CA CYS A 88 3.85 -11.15 -18.93
C CYS A 88 4.51 -9.83 -18.48
N ASP A 89 3.78 -8.71 -18.56
CA ASP A 89 4.30 -7.38 -18.26
C ASP A 89 3.60 -6.82 -17.03
N HIS A 90 4.40 -6.39 -16.07
CA HIS A 90 3.95 -5.86 -14.81
C HIS A 90 4.97 -4.86 -14.27
N ARG A 91 4.49 -3.92 -13.46
CA ARG A 91 5.35 -3.00 -12.72
C ARG A 91 4.95 -2.94 -11.25
N SER A 92 5.93 -2.71 -10.39
CA SER A 92 5.72 -2.36 -9.00
C SER A 92 5.19 -0.93 -8.91
N LEU A 93 4.29 -0.69 -7.97
CA LEU A 93 3.78 0.64 -7.60
C LEU A 93 3.54 0.65 -6.11
N VAL A 94 3.47 1.86 -5.58
CA VAL A 94 2.94 2.07 -4.25
C VAL A 94 1.69 2.90 -4.34
N LEU A 95 0.66 2.38 -3.69
CA LEU A 95 -0.56 3.12 -3.46
C LEU A 95 -0.43 3.83 -2.12
N SER A 96 -0.82 5.10 -2.05
CA SER A 96 -0.98 5.82 -0.80
C SER A 96 -2.41 6.31 -0.62
N PHE A 97 -2.83 6.44 0.64
CA PHE A 97 -4.10 7.03 1.03
C PHE A 97 -3.90 8.01 2.18
N ASP A 98 -4.19 9.28 1.92
CA ASP A 98 -4.14 10.35 2.92
C ASP A 98 -5.49 10.41 3.66
N PHE A 99 -5.47 10.12 4.96
CA PHE A 99 -6.68 10.13 5.79
C PHE A 99 -7.25 11.52 6.06
N SER A 100 -6.44 12.58 5.89
CA SER A 100 -6.84 13.98 6.11
C SER A 100 -7.66 14.48 4.93
N ASN A 101 -7.16 14.26 3.71
CA ASN A 101 -7.82 14.68 2.47
C ASN A 101 -8.74 13.60 1.87
N GLU A 102 -8.69 12.38 2.41
CA GLU A 102 -9.39 11.20 1.89
C GLU A 102 -9.10 10.93 0.42
N ASP A 103 -7.84 11.14 0.03
CA ASP A 103 -7.37 11.06 -1.34
C ASP A 103 -6.39 9.91 -1.52
N PHE A 104 -6.46 9.28 -2.69
CA PHE A 104 -5.56 8.21 -3.06
C PHE A 104 -4.58 8.67 -4.14
N LYS A 105 -3.31 8.30 -3.98
CA LYS A 105 -2.26 8.64 -4.93
C LYS A 105 -1.44 7.43 -5.31
N VAL A 106 -0.97 7.40 -6.54
CA VAL A 106 -0.12 6.33 -7.05
C VAL A 106 1.29 6.87 -7.21
N LEU A 107 2.22 6.17 -6.58
CA LEU A 107 3.64 6.40 -6.68
C LEU A 107 4.24 5.30 -7.55
N ASP A 108 5.00 5.72 -8.56
CA ASP A 108 5.91 4.86 -9.29
C ASP A 108 7.31 5.11 -8.71
N PRO A 109 7.75 4.31 -7.72
CA PRO A 109 9.10 4.41 -7.20
C PRO A 109 10.04 3.90 -8.29
N SER A 110 10.41 4.79 -9.21
CA SER A 110 11.46 4.55 -10.19
C SER A 110 12.83 4.60 -9.51
N LEU A 111 12.96 3.84 -8.42
CA LEU A 111 14.09 3.75 -7.51
C LEU A 111 14.78 2.40 -7.71
N GLY A 112 16.10 2.44 -7.86
CA GLY A 112 16.92 1.24 -8.07
C GLY A 112 16.78 0.62 -9.46
N ASP A 113 17.42 -0.53 -9.65
CA ASP A 113 17.34 -1.32 -10.89
C ASP A 113 15.94 -1.96 -11.05
N ARG A 114 15.34 -1.83 -12.24
CA ARG A 114 14.03 -2.40 -12.62
C ARG A 114 13.97 -3.92 -12.48
N HIS A 115 15.11 -4.59 -12.33
CA HIS A 115 15.20 -6.03 -12.12
C HIS A 115 15.09 -6.46 -10.64
N LEU A 116 15.05 -5.50 -9.71
CA LEU A 116 14.87 -5.76 -8.28
C LEU A 116 13.38 -5.80 -7.92
N ARG A 117 13.03 -6.72 -7.03
CA ARG A 117 11.74 -6.72 -6.35
C ARG A 117 11.77 -5.66 -5.25
N THR A 118 10.71 -4.87 -5.22
CA THR A 118 10.56 -3.75 -4.30
C THR A 118 9.58 -4.11 -3.20
N TYR A 119 9.87 -3.70 -1.96
CA TYR A 119 8.96 -3.75 -0.83
C TYR A 119 8.95 -2.38 -0.15
N ILE A 120 7.83 -2.00 0.47
CA ILE A 120 7.80 -0.84 1.36
C ILE A 120 7.78 -1.25 2.81
N GLY A 121 8.28 -0.39 3.67
CA GLY A 121 8.13 -0.50 5.11
C GLY A 121 8.26 0.86 5.78
N LYS A 122 8.11 0.87 7.10
CA LYS A 122 8.45 2.03 7.91
C LYS A 122 9.89 1.86 8.40
N TYR A 123 10.75 2.83 8.14
CA TYR A 123 12.06 2.94 8.76
C TYR A 123 12.06 4.15 9.68
N MET A 124 12.18 3.90 10.99
CA MET A 124 11.94 4.89 12.03
C MET A 124 10.57 5.56 11.85
N ASP A 125 10.56 6.85 11.52
CA ASP A 125 9.35 7.64 11.27
C ASP A 125 9.13 7.97 9.79
N SER A 126 9.93 7.40 8.89
CA SER A 126 9.81 7.63 7.46
C SER A 126 9.44 6.37 6.66
N LEU A 127 8.97 6.59 5.43
CA LEU A 127 8.69 5.51 4.49
C LEU A 127 10.03 5.01 3.92
N ALA A 128 10.18 3.69 3.81
CA ALA A 128 11.35 3.07 3.24
C ALA A 128 10.98 2.12 2.12
N TYR A 129 11.85 2.06 1.12
CA TYR A 129 11.86 1.10 0.04
C TYR A 129 13.03 0.15 0.18
N LEU A 130 12.73 -1.14 0.15
CA LEU A 130 13.69 -2.20 0.11
C LEU A 130 13.70 -2.82 -1.28
N CYS A 131 14.81 -2.71 -2.00
CA CYS A 131 14.99 -3.29 -3.32
C CYS A 131 15.92 -4.49 -3.24
N MET A 132 15.47 -5.66 -3.69
CA MET A 132 16.24 -6.90 -3.64
C MET A 132 16.09 -7.76 -4.90
N PRO A 133 17.12 -8.52 -5.29
CA PRO A 133 17.06 -9.37 -6.47
C PRO A 133 15.92 -10.38 -6.38
N ASN A 134 15.29 -10.66 -7.53
CA ASN A 134 14.21 -11.65 -7.62
C ASN A 134 14.70 -13.10 -7.39
N ARG A 135 16.02 -13.34 -7.30
CA ARG A 135 16.62 -14.69 -7.19
C ARG A 135 17.47 -14.86 -5.93
N SER A 136 17.54 -16.12 -5.50
CA SER A 136 18.03 -16.70 -4.24
C SER A 136 19.47 -16.42 -3.81
N ALA A 137 20.16 -15.46 -4.41
CA ALA A 137 21.42 -14.94 -3.92
C ALA A 137 21.21 -13.50 -3.46
N ILE A 138 20.97 -13.31 -2.16
CA ILE A 138 21.00 -12.00 -1.50
C ILE A 138 22.45 -11.50 -1.56
N ARG A 139 22.84 -10.92 -2.70
CA ARG A 139 24.17 -10.32 -2.90
C ARG A 139 24.12 -8.81 -3.05
N HIS A 140 22.92 -8.25 -3.10
CA HIS A 140 22.68 -6.83 -3.29
C HIS A 140 21.35 -6.49 -2.63
N LEU A 141 21.33 -5.54 -1.71
CA LEU A 141 20.11 -5.08 -1.05
C LEU A 141 20.20 -3.57 -0.92
N GLU A 142 19.33 -2.86 -1.61
CA GLU A 142 19.29 -1.40 -1.50
C GLU A 142 18.18 -1.00 -0.55
N LEU A 143 18.50 -0.10 0.38
CA LEU A 143 17.52 0.56 1.22
C LEU A 143 17.46 2.04 0.86
N TRP A 144 16.29 2.50 0.45
CA TRP A 144 15.98 3.88 0.15
C TRP A 144 15.00 4.41 1.19
N VAL A 145 15.25 5.57 1.76
CA VAL A 145 14.37 6.19 2.78
C VAL A 145 13.89 7.53 2.29
N MET A 146 12.59 7.77 2.45
CA MET A 146 11.97 9.04 2.12
C MET A 146 12.56 10.13 3.01
N THR A 147 13.03 11.22 2.41
CA THR A 147 13.55 12.38 3.15
C THR A 147 12.55 13.52 3.19
N THR A 148 11.81 13.74 2.10
CA THR A 148 10.77 14.77 2.05
C THR A 148 9.56 14.31 1.24
N SER A 149 8.40 14.88 1.58
CA SER A 149 7.16 14.76 0.84
C SER A 149 6.52 16.15 0.79
N ASP A 150 6.66 16.83 -0.34
CA ASP A 150 6.03 18.15 -0.54
C ASP A 150 4.51 18.03 -0.71
N ASP A 151 4.05 16.84 -1.11
CA ASP A 151 2.64 16.49 -1.28
C ASP A 151 2.33 15.19 -0.53
N PRO A 152 1.45 15.19 0.50
CA PRO A 152 1.17 14.00 1.30
C PRO A 152 0.87 12.77 0.46
N GLY A 153 1.59 11.68 0.71
CA GLY A 153 1.45 10.43 -0.02
C GLY A 153 2.24 10.33 -1.32
N ILE A 154 2.92 11.39 -1.73
CA ILE A 154 3.91 11.40 -2.82
C ILE A 154 5.25 11.89 -2.25
N PRO A 155 6.17 10.96 -1.97
CA PRO A 155 7.55 11.27 -1.64
C PRO A 155 8.21 12.05 -2.79
N SER A 156 8.85 13.20 -2.48
CA SER A 156 9.54 14.03 -3.47
C SER A 156 11.05 13.78 -3.50
N SER A 157 11.62 13.23 -2.43
CA SER A 157 13.05 12.90 -2.36
C SER A 157 13.32 11.62 -1.56
N TRP A 158 14.42 10.96 -1.93
CA TRP A 158 14.87 9.70 -1.37
C TRP A 158 16.36 9.75 -1.07
N GLU A 159 16.76 9.19 0.06
CA GLU A 159 18.15 8.96 0.43
C GLU A 159 18.47 7.46 0.37
N HIS A 160 19.58 7.13 -0.26
CA HIS A 160 20.10 5.77 -0.34
C HIS A 160 20.99 5.49 0.87
N LEU A 161 20.59 4.58 1.76
CA LEU A 161 21.29 4.34 3.01
C LEU A 161 22.40 3.30 2.90
N PHE A 162 22.21 2.20 2.15
CA PHE A 162 23.25 1.19 1.90
C PHE A 162 22.86 0.19 0.81
N THR A 163 23.87 -0.58 0.37
CA THR A 163 23.85 -1.64 -0.65
C THR A 163 24.31 -2.99 -0.08
#